data_AF-A0A6M3K0P7-F1
#
_entry.id   AF-A0A6M3K0P7-F1
#
_cell.length_a   1.000
_cell.length_b   1.000
_cell.length_c   1.000
_cell.angle_alpha   90.00
_cell.angle_beta   90.00
_cell.angle_gamma   90.00
#
_symmetry.space_group_name_H-M   'P 1'
#
loop_
_entity.id
_entity.type
_entity.pdbx_description
1 polymer ?
#
loop_
_entity_poly.entity_id
_entity_poly.type
_entity_poly.pdbx_seq_one_letter_code
_entity_poly.pdbx_strand_id
1 'polypeptide(L)'
;MIKTVYKILPAFIIYTDKLSAATFGGTSKFCFIKIRPRYKDDIGLLNHELTHVKQFYRLSIVHQYLNHFSKKYRLKIELEAYKNQLLSYPVEDRERKTLYFAKFLSERYGLDKTVDECYKLLANTKKAYE
;
A
#
# COMPACT_ATOMS: atom_id res chain seq x y z
N MET A 1 10.53 -15.63 -2.31
CA MET A 1 11.43 -14.71 -3.04
C MET A 1 11.92 -13.64 -2.08
N ILE A 2 13.15 -13.14 -2.21
CA ILE A 2 13.66 -12.03 -1.39
C ILE A 2 13.84 -10.82 -2.28
N LYS A 3 13.40 -9.65 -1.82
CA LYS A 3 13.72 -8.34 -2.39
C LYS A 3 14.36 -7.47 -1.32
N THR A 4 15.00 -6.37 -1.72
CA THR A 4 15.58 -5.40 -0.79
C THR A 4 14.86 -4.05 -0.91
N VAL A 5 14.56 -3.44 0.23
CA VAL A 5 14.21 -2.02 0.33
C VAL A 5 15.44 -1.21 0.77
N TYR A 6 15.54 0.04 0.36
CA TYR A 6 16.72 0.89 0.62
C TYR A 6 18.06 0.23 0.22
N LYS A 7 18.04 -0.64 -0.80
CA LYS A 7 19.18 -1.42 -1.32
C LYS A 7 19.79 -2.47 -0.37
N ILE A 8 19.53 -2.41 0.94
CA ILE A 8 20.18 -3.29 1.92
C ILE A 8 19.22 -4.06 2.84
N LEU A 9 17.98 -3.59 3.04
CA LEU A 9 17.08 -4.19 4.03
C LEU A 9 16.17 -5.25 3.38
N PRO A 10 16.07 -6.47 3.92
CA PRO A 10 15.34 -7.54 3.27
C PRO A 10 13.82 -7.39 3.38
N ALA A 11 13.14 -7.86 2.35
CA ALA A 11 11.70 -8.08 2.27
C ALA A 11 11.45 -9.50 1.75
N PHE A 12 10.83 -10.34 2.58
CA PHE A 12 10.57 -11.75 2.30
C PHE A 12 9.18 -11.91 1.69
N ILE A 13 9.11 -12.28 0.42
CA ILE A 13 7.87 -12.42 -0.33
C ILE A 13 7.48 -13.90 -0.39
N ILE A 14 6.27 -14.18 0.10
CA ILE A 14 5.65 -15.50 0.16
C ILE A 14 4.38 -15.45 -0.68
N TYR A 15 4.29 -16.31 -1.70
CA TYR A 15 3.06 -16.44 -2.47
C TYR A 15 2.14 -17.47 -1.81
N THR A 16 0.96 -17.04 -1.37
CA THR A 16 0.02 -17.91 -0.65
C THR A 16 -1.41 -17.36 -0.69
N ASP A 17 -2.38 -18.26 -0.79
CA ASP A 17 -3.81 -17.90 -0.65
C ASP A 17 -4.26 -17.81 0.81
N LYS A 18 -3.41 -18.24 1.76
CA LYS A 18 -3.64 -18.17 3.20
C LYS A 18 -3.39 -16.75 3.71
N LEU A 19 -4.21 -15.81 3.27
CA LEU A 19 -4.31 -14.45 3.81
C LEU A 19 -5.45 -14.39 4.83
N SER A 20 -5.21 -13.75 5.97
CA SER A 20 -6.19 -13.63 7.06
C SER A 20 -7.45 -12.85 6.68
N ALA A 21 -7.40 -12.08 5.59
CA ALA A 21 -8.54 -11.38 5.04
C ALA A 21 -8.72 -11.77 3.57
N ALA A 22 -9.88 -12.37 3.26
CA ALA A 22 -10.21 -12.89 1.93
C ALA A 22 -10.18 -11.80 0.85
N THR A 23 -10.35 -10.53 1.24
CA THR A 23 -10.56 -9.38 0.35
C THR A 23 -9.28 -8.72 -0.15
N PHE A 24 -8.12 -8.97 0.46
CA PHE A 24 -6.87 -8.34 0.04
C PHE A 24 -6.08 -9.22 -0.93
N GLY A 25 -5.41 -8.57 -1.89
CA GLY A 25 -4.51 -9.23 -2.84
C GLY A 25 -3.13 -9.52 -2.25
N GLY A 26 -2.71 -8.70 -1.29
CA GLY A 26 -1.48 -8.84 -0.53
C GLY A 26 -1.63 -8.33 0.91
N THR A 27 -0.66 -8.66 1.75
CA THR A 27 -0.50 -8.06 3.08
C THR A 27 0.97 -8.10 3.47
N SER A 28 1.37 -7.13 4.25
CA SER A 28 2.73 -7.00 4.78
C SER A 28 2.68 -6.91 6.29
N LYS A 29 3.56 -7.67 6.94
CA LYS A 29 3.78 -7.62 8.38
C LYS A 29 5.27 -7.68 8.64
N PHE A 30 5.80 -6.63 9.26
CA PHE A 30 7.25 -6.46 9.43
C PHE A 30 7.97 -6.46 8.07
N CYS A 31 8.96 -7.32 7.89
CA CYS A 31 9.67 -7.54 6.63
C CYS A 31 9.07 -8.67 5.78
N PHE A 32 7.93 -9.25 6.16
CA PHE A 32 7.28 -10.34 5.42
C PHE A 32 6.11 -9.81 4.60
N ILE A 33 6.10 -10.15 3.32
CA ILE A 33 5.04 -9.84 2.37
C ILE A 33 4.38 -11.16 1.97
N LYS A 34 3.05 -11.23 2.06
CA LYS A 34 2.27 -12.33 1.51
C LYS A 34 1.42 -11.80 0.37
N ILE A 35 1.49 -12.42 -0.81
CA ILE A 35 0.70 -12.04 -1.99
C ILE A 35 -0.01 -13.29 -2.51
N ARG A 36 -1.27 -13.16 -2.95
CA ARG A 36 -1.96 -14.29 -3.58
C ARG A 36 -1.25 -14.67 -4.88
N PRO A 37 -1.07 -15.97 -5.20
CA PRO A 37 -0.36 -16.39 -6.41
C PRO A 37 -0.89 -15.74 -7.70
N ARG A 38 -2.20 -15.51 -7.79
CA ARG A 38 -2.86 -14.83 -8.94
C ARG A 38 -2.39 -13.39 -9.20
N TYR A 39 -1.76 -12.74 -8.23
CA TYR A 39 -1.21 -11.37 -8.34
C TYR A 39 0.32 -11.34 -8.34
N LYS A 40 0.98 -12.48 -8.59
CA LYS A 40 2.44 -12.60 -8.56
C LYS A 40 3.15 -11.59 -9.45
N ASP A 41 2.55 -11.28 -10.60
CA ASP A 41 3.10 -10.37 -11.61
C ASP A 41 2.51 -8.96 -11.54
N ASP A 42 1.67 -8.65 -10.54
CA ASP A 42 1.19 -7.29 -10.30
C ASP A 42 2.27 -6.47 -9.59
N ILE A 43 3.12 -5.83 -10.40
CA ILE A 43 4.22 -4.97 -9.93
C ILE A 43 3.68 -3.84 -9.03
N GLY A 44 2.50 -3.29 -9.35
CA GLY A 44 1.88 -2.24 -8.56
C GLY A 44 1.52 -2.72 -7.16
N LEU A 45 0.87 -3.87 -7.05
CA LEU A 45 0.55 -4.48 -5.76
C LEU A 45 1.82 -4.82 -4.97
N LEU A 46 2.84 -5.38 -5.60
CA LEU A 46 4.11 -5.66 -4.92
C LEU A 46 4.77 -4.37 -4.39
N ASN A 47 4.74 -3.28 -5.17
CA ASN A 47 5.26 -1.98 -4.75
C ASN A 47 4.47 -1.36 -3.59
N HIS A 48 3.16 -1.61 -3.52
CA HIS A 48 2.32 -1.27 -2.37
C HIS A 48 2.85 -1.95 -1.10
N GLU A 49 2.98 -3.28 -1.13
CA GLU A 49 3.44 -4.05 0.04
C GLU A 49 4.89 -3.72 0.44
N LEU A 50 5.76 -3.47 -0.54
CA LEU A 50 7.13 -3.01 -0.27
C LEU A 50 7.17 -1.63 0.39
N THR A 51 6.18 -0.78 0.13
CA THR A 51 6.06 0.53 0.80
C THR A 51 5.77 0.35 2.29
N HIS A 52 4.92 -0.59 2.67
CA HIS A 52 4.70 -0.92 4.08
C HIS A 52 5.95 -1.49 4.75
N VAL A 53 6.72 -2.33 4.06
CA VAL A 53 8.03 -2.79 4.59
C VAL A 53 8.98 -1.61 4.81
N LYS A 54 9.02 -0.62 3.90
CA LYS A 54 9.79 0.63 4.10
C LYS A 54 9.28 1.42 5.31
N GLN A 55 7.96 1.55 5.48
CA GLN A 55 7.35 2.22 6.63
C GLN A 55 7.71 1.53 7.94
N PHE A 56 7.68 0.20 7.95
CA PHE A 56 8.15 -0.60 9.08
C PHE A 56 9.62 -0.34 9.35
N TYR A 57 10.52 -0.35 8.37
CA TYR A 57 11.93 -0.05 8.68
C TYR A 57 12.18 1.41 9.13
N ARG A 58 11.35 2.37 8.70
CA ARG A 58 11.45 3.78 9.14
C ARG A 58 11.07 4.00 10.61
N LEU A 59 10.03 3.31 11.09
CA LEU A 59 9.42 3.59 12.41
C LEU A 59 9.25 2.34 13.29
N SER A 60 9.65 1.17 12.80
CA SER A 60 9.64 -0.13 13.49
C SER A 60 8.35 -0.38 14.26
N ILE A 61 8.46 -0.70 15.55
CA ILE A 61 7.34 -0.99 16.44
C ILE A 61 6.40 0.22 16.60
N VAL A 62 6.91 1.46 16.51
CA VAL A 62 6.09 2.68 16.57
C VAL A 62 5.09 2.74 15.41
N HIS A 63 5.48 2.24 14.23
CA HIS A 63 4.57 2.13 13.08
C HIS A 63 3.32 1.28 13.40
N GLN A 64 3.51 0.15 14.09
CA GLN A 64 2.41 -0.75 14.44
C GLN A 64 1.45 -0.12 15.44
N TYR A 65 1.99 0.52 16.49
CA TYR A 65 1.18 1.23 17.48
C TYR A 65 0.38 2.38 16.84
N LEU A 66 1.04 3.24 16.06
CA LEU A 66 0.36 4.37 15.42
C LEU A 66 -0.70 3.92 14.41
N ASN A 67 -0.48 2.83 13.67
CA ASN A 67 -1.46 2.29 12.74
C ASN A 67 -2.71 1.75 13.44
N HIS A 68 -2.55 1.20 14.65
CA HIS A 68 -3.67 0.72 15.44
C HIS A 68 -4.52 1.87 15.99
N PHE A 69 -3.88 2.89 16.58
CA PHE A 69 -4.58 3.93 17.35
C PHE A 69 -4.93 5.21 16.59
N SER A 70 -4.29 5.49 15.44
CA SER A 70 -4.51 6.75 14.71
C SER A 70 -5.03 6.52 13.30
N LYS A 71 -6.31 6.84 13.06
CA LYS A 71 -6.91 6.86 11.72
C LYS A 71 -6.15 7.79 10.77
N LYS A 72 -5.68 8.94 11.27
CA LYS A 72 -4.86 9.89 10.49
C LYS A 72 -3.53 9.28 10.06
N TYR A 73 -2.88 8.54 10.94
CA TYR A 73 -1.64 7.84 10.60
C TYR A 73 -1.89 6.72 9.58
N ARG A 74 -2.94 5.92 9.79
CA ARG A 74 -3.37 4.88 8.84
C ARG A 74 -3.63 5.45 7.45
N LEU A 75 -4.38 6.55 7.35
CA LEU A 75 -4.62 7.24 6.09
C LEU A 75 -3.30 7.66 5.43
N LYS A 76 -2.36 8.24 6.20
CA LYS A 76 -1.06 8.67 5.66
C LYS A 76 -0.26 7.50 5.07
N ILE A 77 -0.20 6.37 5.77
CA ILE A 77 0.59 5.21 5.32
C ILE A 77 -0.02 4.53 4.10
N GLU A 78 -1.34 4.40 4.04
CA GLU A 78 -2.04 3.82 2.89
C GLU A 78 -1.98 4.74 1.67
N LEU A 79 -2.12 6.06 1.87
CA LEU A 79 -1.93 7.02 0.78
C LEU A 79 -0.54 6.91 0.17
N GLU A 80 0.52 6.79 0.98
CA GLU A 80 1.88 6.60 0.47
C GLU A 80 1.99 5.30 -0.36
N ALA A 81 1.42 4.20 0.12
CA ALA A 81 1.44 2.91 -0.57
C ALA A 81 0.66 2.94 -1.89
N TYR A 82 -0.57 3.46 -1.89
CA TYR A 82 -1.38 3.60 -3.11
C TYR A 82 -0.79 4.57 -4.12
N LYS A 83 -0.14 5.66 -3.66
CA LYS A 83 0.58 6.58 -4.55
C LYS A 83 1.73 5.87 -5.26
N ASN A 84 2.55 5.11 -4.54
CA ASN A 84 3.63 4.31 -5.16
C ASN A 84 3.08 3.24 -6.11
N GLN A 85 1.95 2.62 -5.77
CA GLN A 85 1.27 1.67 -6.64
C GLN A 85 0.77 2.35 -7.94
N LEU A 86 0.20 3.55 -7.86
CA LEU A 86 -0.25 4.33 -9.03
C LEU A 86 0.89 4.66 -10.00
N LEU A 87 2.09 4.94 -9.49
CA LEU A 87 3.27 5.20 -10.32
C LEU A 87 3.68 3.99 -11.18
N SER A 88 3.24 2.78 -10.80
CA SER A 88 3.55 1.54 -11.54
C SER A 88 2.62 1.30 -12.73
N TYR A 89 1.55 2.08 -12.88
CA TYR A 89 0.61 1.97 -14.01
C TYR A 89 0.85 3.06 -15.08
N PRO A 90 0.54 2.76 -16.36
CA PRO A 90 0.53 3.76 -17.44
C PRO A 90 -0.34 4.96 -17.10
N VAL A 91 0.04 6.15 -17.59
CA VAL A 91 -0.63 7.42 -17.24
C VAL A 91 -2.13 7.39 -17.58
N GLU A 92 -2.49 6.85 -18.74
CA GLU A 92 -3.88 6.63 -19.18
C GLU A 92 -4.71 5.76 -18.23
N ASP A 93 -4.08 4.85 -17.49
CA ASP A 93 -4.77 3.99 -16.52
C ASP A 93 -4.89 4.61 -15.12
N ARG A 94 -4.11 5.66 -14.82
CA ARG A 94 -3.99 6.19 -13.46
C ARG A 94 -5.29 6.77 -12.95
N GLU A 95 -6.08 7.44 -13.78
CA GLU A 95 -7.36 8.01 -13.34
C GLU A 95 -8.34 6.91 -12.87
N ARG A 96 -8.55 5.90 -13.72
CA ARG A 96 -9.38 4.72 -13.40
C ARG A 96 -8.88 4.00 -12.14
N LYS A 97 -7.56 3.80 -12.03
CA LYS A 97 -6.94 3.17 -10.85
C LYS A 97 -7.06 4.03 -9.60
N THR A 98 -6.99 5.35 -9.73
CA THR A 98 -7.15 6.29 -8.62
C THR A 98 -8.56 6.20 -8.03
N LEU A 99 -9.60 6.15 -8.87
CA LEU A 99 -10.96 5.93 -8.42
C LEU A 99 -11.14 4.57 -7.73
N TYR A 100 -10.55 3.51 -8.30
CA TYR A 100 -10.56 2.19 -7.68
C TYR A 100 -9.91 2.20 -6.28
N PHE A 101 -8.71 2.77 -6.14
CA PHE A 101 -8.03 2.86 -4.84
C PHE A 101 -8.73 3.78 -3.85
N ALA A 102 -9.35 4.86 -4.31
CA ALA A 102 -10.15 5.73 -3.46
C ALA A 102 -11.31 4.97 -2.79
N LYS A 103 -11.99 4.10 -3.56
CA LYS A 103 -13.04 3.21 -3.04
C LYS A 103 -12.51 2.22 -2.01
N PHE A 104 -11.35 1.60 -2.28
CA PHE A 104 -10.71 0.72 -1.30
C PHE A 104 -10.35 1.45 -0.01
N LEU A 105 -9.78 2.65 -0.10
CA LEU A 105 -9.42 3.49 1.04
C LEU A 105 -10.64 3.84 1.91
N SER A 106 -11.75 4.24 1.30
CA SER A 106 -12.97 4.60 2.04
C SER A 106 -13.62 3.40 2.72
N GLU A 107 -13.65 2.23 2.06
CA GLU A 107 -14.42 1.07 2.51
C GLU A 107 -13.66 0.15 3.47
N ARG A 108 -12.34 0.02 3.32
CA ARG A 108 -11.59 -1.10 3.93
C ARG A 108 -10.75 -0.72 5.15
N TYR A 109 -10.48 0.57 5.35
CA TYR A 109 -9.51 1.03 6.36
C TYR A 109 -10.14 1.76 7.55
N GLY A 110 -11.47 1.95 7.57
CA GLY A 110 -12.20 2.59 8.67
C GLY A 110 -11.77 4.03 8.93
N LEU A 111 -11.54 4.79 7.85
CA LEU A 111 -10.94 6.13 7.88
C LEU A 111 -11.96 7.27 8.02
N ASP A 112 -13.27 6.96 8.06
CA ASP A 112 -14.38 7.91 8.07
C ASP A 112 -14.25 8.96 6.95
N LYS A 113 -13.87 8.52 5.75
CA LYS A 113 -13.71 9.35 4.56
C LYS A 113 -14.55 8.84 3.41
N THR A 114 -15.12 9.78 2.66
CA THR A 114 -15.85 9.50 1.44
C THR A 114 -14.91 9.12 0.30
N VAL A 115 -15.44 8.45 -0.74
CA VAL A 115 -14.68 8.11 -1.95
C VAL A 115 -14.11 9.36 -2.62
N ASP A 116 -14.89 10.45 -2.68
CA ASP A 116 -14.47 11.71 -3.29
C ASP A 116 -13.29 12.37 -2.54
N GLU A 117 -13.33 12.38 -1.20
CA GLU A 117 -12.19 12.85 -0.39
C GLU A 117 -10.94 12.00 -0.64
N CYS A 118 -11.07 10.67 -0.64
CA CYS A 118 -9.96 9.76 -0.92
C CYS A 118 -9.41 9.96 -2.33
N TYR A 119 -10.28 10.18 -3.32
CA TYR A 119 -9.91 10.47 -4.69
C TYR A 119 -9.09 11.76 -4.77
N LYS A 120 -9.57 12.85 -4.16
CA LYS A 120 -8.83 14.13 -4.10
C LYS A 120 -7.46 13.97 -3.45
N LEU A 121 -7.36 13.20 -2.37
CA LEU A 121 -6.09 12.96 -1.67
C LEU A 121 -5.06 12.16 -2.50
N LEU A 122 -5.55 11.23 -3.33
CA LEU A 122 -4.72 10.47 -4.27
C LEU A 122 -4.39 11.29 -5.53
N ALA A 123 -5.36 12.01 -6.10
CA ALA A 123 -5.21 12.79 -7.33
C ALA A 123 -4.34 14.05 -7.15
N ASN A 124 -4.32 14.64 -5.96
CA ASN A 124 -3.50 15.83 -5.67
C ASN A 124 -1.99 15.53 -5.53
N THR A 125 -1.50 14.43 -6.11
CA THR A 125 -0.07 14.19 -6.32
C THR A 125 0.39 14.76 -7.65
N LYS A 126 0.35 16.08 -7.78
CA LYS A 126 1.26 16.77 -8.72
C LYS A 126 2.54 17.12 -7.95
N LYS A 127 3.67 16.59 -8.42
CA LYS A 127 5.07 16.95 -8.10
C LYS A 127 5.48 16.94 -6.61
N ALA A 128 6.16 15.86 -6.20
CA ALA A 128 7.01 15.87 -5.01
C ALA A 128 8.35 15.18 -5.28
N TYR A 129 8.88 15.38 -6.50
CA TYR A 129 10.25 15.10 -6.91
C TYR A 129 10.61 16.12 -8.01
N GLU A 130 10.79 17.37 -7.60
CA GLU A 130 11.72 18.31 -8.26
C GLU A 130 12.94 18.43 -7.36
#